data_AF-A0A2D6F7I7-F1
#
_entry.id   AF-A0A2D6F7I7-F1
#
_cell.length_a   1.000
_cell.length_b   1.000
_cell.length_c   1.000
_cell.angle_alpha   90.00
_cell.angle_beta   90.00
_cell.angle_gamma   90.00
#
_symmetry.space_group_name_H-M   'P 1'
#
loop_
_entity.id
_entity.type
_entity.pdbx_description
1 polymer ?
#
loop_
_entity_poly.entity_id
_entity_poly.type
_entity_poly.pdbx_seq_one_letter_code
_entity_poly.pdbx_strand_id
1 'polypeptide(L)'
;MDEMLGLKWLEENSEPVSGNKVRYELTPKGLQAMDEMGVDLTAAAKSTGIFAFGCLDWTEPGLHLGGSLGRAVTAYLSERGLVGRTSGTREVTLQSSPSSWLS
;
A
#
# COMPACT_ATOMS: atom_id res chain seq x y z
N MET A 1 6.55 0.52 1.67
CA MET A 1 6.72 0.36 0.20
C MET A 1 8.03 -0.32 -0.11
N ASP A 2 9.15 0.18 0.42
CA ASP A 2 10.50 -0.38 0.20
C ASP A 2 10.56 -1.90 0.40
N GLU A 3 10.07 -2.39 1.54
CA GLU A 3 9.98 -3.85 1.82
C GLU A 3 9.18 -4.63 0.75
N MET A 4 8.07 -4.07 0.24
CA MET A 4 7.28 -4.73 -0.81
C MET A 4 8.02 -4.78 -2.14
N LEU A 5 8.89 -3.80 -2.42
CA LEU A 5 9.77 -3.79 -3.59
C LEU A 5 10.92 -4.79 -3.41
N GLY A 6 11.56 -4.80 -2.24
CA GLY A 6 12.61 -5.77 -1.87
C GLY A 6 12.12 -7.22 -1.93
N LEU A 7 10.89 -7.49 -1.51
CA LEU A 7 10.25 -8.80 -1.57
C LEU A 7 9.73 -9.17 -2.98
N LYS A 8 9.78 -8.24 -3.94
CA LYS A 8 9.20 -8.35 -5.29
C LYS A 8 7.69 -8.62 -5.28
N TRP A 9 6.97 -8.00 -4.35
CA TRP A 9 5.52 -8.02 -4.32
C TRP A 9 4.94 -6.95 -5.25
N LEU A 10 5.66 -5.84 -5.40
CA LEU A 10 5.35 -4.78 -6.35
C LEU A 10 6.45 -4.67 -7.40
N GLU A 11 6.07 -4.28 -8.61
CA GLU A 11 7.00 -3.84 -9.65
C GLU A 11 6.57 -2.48 -10.21
N GLU A 12 7.55 -1.70 -10.67
CA GLU A 12 7.32 -0.39 -11.26
C GLU A 12 6.71 -0.54 -12.65
N ASN A 13 5.61 0.17 -12.86
CA ASN A 13 5.01 0.31 -14.17
C ASN A 13 5.39 1.68 -14.74
N SER A 14 6.01 1.68 -15.91
CA SER A 14 6.51 2.91 -16.57
C SER A 14 5.40 3.77 -17.19
N GLU A 15 4.13 3.38 -17.07
CA GLU A 15 3.02 4.18 -17.55
C GLU A 15 2.93 5.52 -16.79
N PRO A 16 2.86 6.65 -17.51
CA PRO A 16 2.80 7.97 -16.90
C PRO A 16 1.51 8.11 -16.08
N VAL A 17 1.68 8.59 -14.85
CA VAL A 17 0.59 8.99 -13.97
C VAL A 17 0.71 10.49 -13.69
N SER A 18 -0.42 11.18 -13.57
CA SER A 18 -0.42 12.62 -13.35
C SER A 18 0.24 12.99 -12.01
N GLY A 19 1.14 13.99 -12.03
CA GLY A 19 1.84 14.52 -10.86
C GLY A 19 3.12 13.76 -10.50
N ASN A 20 3.66 14.02 -9.31
CA ASN A 20 4.89 13.37 -8.81
C ASN A 20 4.57 11.97 -8.25
N LYS A 21 4.13 11.06 -9.12
CA LYS A 21 3.74 9.70 -8.77
C LYS A 21 4.47 8.70 -9.66
N VAL A 22 4.80 7.55 -9.09
CA VAL A 22 5.28 6.37 -9.82
C VAL A 22 4.20 5.30 -9.76
N ARG A 23 3.83 4.70 -10.89
CA ARG A 23 2.83 3.62 -10.90
C ARG A 23 3.49 2.32 -10.48
N TYR A 24 2.76 1.52 -9.71
CA TYR A 24 3.16 0.17 -9.35
C TYR A 24 2.05 -0.82 -9.70
N GLU A 25 2.43 -2.05 -9.91
CA GLU A 25 1.52 -3.19 -10.08
C GLU A 25 1.91 -4.34 -9.14
N LEU A 26 0.93 -5.19 -8.80
CA LEU A 26 1.20 -6.40 -8.04
C LEU A 26 1.80 -7.46 -8.96
N THR A 27 2.93 -8.01 -8.54
CA THR A 27 3.45 -9.23 -9.16
C THR A 27 2.57 -10.42 -8.75
N PRO A 28 2.64 -11.56 -9.48
CA PRO A 28 1.95 -12.78 -9.04
C PRO A 28 2.33 -13.23 -7.62
N LYS A 29 3.59 -12.99 -7.22
CA LYS A 29 4.08 -13.27 -5.87
C LYS A 29 3.44 -12.36 -4.83
N GLY A 30 3.34 -11.06 -5.13
CA GLY A 30 2.70 -10.09 -4.25
C GLY A 30 1.21 -10.35 -4.09
N LEU A 31 0.53 -10.72 -5.19
CA LEU A 31 -0.88 -11.12 -5.18
C LEU A 31 -1.10 -12.27 -4.20
N GLN A 32 -0.33 -13.35 -4.33
CA GLN A 32 -0.44 -14.52 -3.45
C GLN A 32 -0.21 -14.15 -1.99
N ALA A 33 0.90 -13.45 -1.69
CA ALA A 33 1.22 -13.09 -0.31
C ALA A 33 0.16 -12.18 0.33
N MET A 34 -0.40 -11.24 -0.44
CA MET A 34 -1.45 -10.35 0.07
C MET A 34 -2.79 -11.06 0.27
N ASP A 35 -3.12 -12.02 -0.60
CA ASP A 35 -4.28 -12.90 -0.43
C ASP A 35 -4.13 -13.77 0.83
N GLU A 36 -2.97 -14.38 1.04
CA GLU A 36 -2.66 -15.19 2.24
C GLU A 36 -2.73 -14.38 3.54
N MET A 37 -2.38 -13.09 3.49
CA MET A 37 -2.53 -12.19 4.64
C MET A 37 -3.99 -11.81 4.91
N GLY A 38 -4.88 -11.93 3.92
CA GLY A 38 -6.29 -11.54 3.99
C GLY A 38 -6.56 -10.10 3.55
N VAL A 39 -5.71 -9.52 2.71
CA VAL A 39 -5.97 -8.20 2.10
C VAL A 39 -7.06 -8.35 1.04
N ASP A 40 -8.12 -7.53 1.09
CA ASP A 40 -9.19 -7.57 0.06
C ASP A 40 -8.74 -6.94 -1.26
N LEU A 41 -8.10 -7.76 -2.10
CA LEU A 41 -7.65 -7.38 -3.43
C LEU A 41 -8.81 -7.30 -4.44
N THR A 42 -9.92 -7.98 -4.18
CA THR A 42 -11.09 -7.99 -5.07
C THR A 42 -11.76 -6.61 -5.09
N ALA A 43 -11.95 -6.00 -3.92
CA ALA A 43 -12.46 -4.63 -3.83
C ALA A 43 -11.45 -3.62 -4.40
N ALA A 44 -10.14 -3.83 -4.17
CA ALA A 44 -9.10 -2.96 -4.69
C ALA A 44 -9.07 -2.93 -6.23
N ALA A 45 -9.19 -4.09 -6.88
CA ALA A 45 -9.17 -4.23 -8.34
C ALA A 45 -10.41 -3.63 -9.04
N LYS A 46 -11.55 -3.57 -8.34
CA LYS A 46 -12.81 -2.99 -8.88
C LYS A 46 -12.86 -1.46 -8.83
N SER A 47 -11.88 -0.82 -8.19
CA SER A 47 -11.81 0.63 -8.11
C SER A 47 -11.52 1.27 -9.47
N THR A 48 -12.16 2.42 -9.76
CA THR A 48 -11.92 3.19 -10.99
C THR A 48 -10.67 4.08 -10.92
N GLY A 49 -10.05 4.17 -9.74
CA GLY A 49 -8.81 4.92 -9.52
C GLY A 49 -7.54 4.12 -9.89
N ILE A 50 -6.38 4.76 -9.76
CA ILE A 50 -5.09 4.07 -9.90
C ILE A 50 -5.00 2.96 -8.85
N PHE A 51 -4.65 1.75 -9.29
CA PHE A 51 -4.55 0.58 -8.44
C PHE A 51 -3.47 0.74 -7.36
N ALA A 52 -2.22 0.95 -7.75
CA ALA A 52 -1.13 1.25 -6.85
C ALA A 52 -0.22 2.34 -7.42
N PHE A 53 0.25 3.24 -6.56
CA PHE A 53 1.28 4.22 -6.91
C PHE A 53 2.13 4.58 -5.68
N GLY A 54 3.37 5.01 -5.92
CA GLY A 54 4.20 5.71 -4.96
C GLY A 54 4.02 7.21 -5.11
N CYS A 55 3.55 7.88 -4.07
CA CYS A 55 3.66 9.34 -3.98
C CYS A 55 4.97 9.70 -3.30
N LEU A 56 5.73 10.60 -3.89
CA LEU A 56 6.83 11.27 -3.19
C LEU A 56 6.20 12.36 -2.32
N ASP A 57 6.13 12.15 -1.01
CA ASP A 57 5.78 13.23 -0.10
C ASP A 57 7.06 13.97 0.31
N TRP A 58 7.02 15.30 0.31
CA TRP A 58 8.20 16.12 0.59
C TRP A 58 8.49 16.22 2.10
N THR A 59 7.62 15.65 2.95
CA THR A 59 7.78 15.70 4.42
C THR A 59 8.42 14.47 5.04
N GLU A 60 8.49 13.33 4.35
CA GLU A 60 9.09 12.08 4.87
C GLU A 60 9.90 11.35 3.77
N PRO A 61 11.08 10.77 4.09
CA PRO A 61 11.86 10.04 3.11
C PRO A 61 11.16 8.72 2.74
N GLY A 62 10.60 8.65 1.52
CA GLY A 62 10.11 7.41 0.94
C GLY A 62 8.88 7.58 0.05
N LEU A 63 8.65 6.61 -0.82
CA LEU A 63 7.43 6.55 -1.63
C LEU A 63 6.29 5.95 -0.80
N HIS A 64 5.19 6.69 -0.66
CA HIS A 64 3.99 6.22 0.04
C HIS A 64 3.08 5.42 -0.87
N LEU A 65 2.66 4.23 -0.42
CA LEU A 65 1.75 3.38 -1.17
C LEU A 65 0.35 4.00 -1.18
N GLY A 66 -0.01 4.58 -2.32
CA GLY A 66 -1.35 5.08 -2.60
C GLY A 66 -2.12 4.17 -3.56
N GLY A 67 -3.31 4.61 -3.92
CA GLY A 67 -4.23 3.88 -4.78
C GLY A 67 -5.19 2.99 -4.01
N SER A 68 -5.99 2.21 -4.73
CA SER A 68 -6.92 1.27 -4.12
C SER A 68 -6.20 0.17 -3.33
N LEU A 69 -5.00 -0.23 -3.76
CA LEU A 69 -4.14 -1.17 -3.04
C LEU A 69 -3.69 -0.60 -1.69
N GLY A 70 -3.19 0.63 -1.66
CA GLY A 70 -2.79 1.30 -0.41
C GLY A 70 -3.95 1.40 0.58
N ARG A 71 -5.18 1.63 0.09
CA ARG A 71 -6.39 1.63 0.93
C ARG A 71 -6.71 0.24 1.49
N ALA A 72 -6.60 -0.81 0.67
CA ALA A 72 -6.84 -2.20 1.11
C ALA A 72 -5.83 -2.64 2.18
N VAL A 73 -4.54 -2.36 1.96
CA VAL A 73 -3.48 -2.62 2.94
C VAL A 73 -3.72 -1.83 4.23
N THR A 74 -4.10 -0.56 4.14
CA THR A 74 -4.40 0.26 5.33
C THR A 74 -5.58 -0.31 6.12
N ALA A 75 -6.63 -0.76 5.43
CA ALA A 75 -7.79 -1.37 6.08
C ALA A 75 -7.38 -2.65 6.83
N TYR A 76 -6.64 -3.53 6.18
CA TYR A 76 -6.10 -4.75 6.78
C TYR A 76 -5.26 -4.45 8.04
N LEU A 77 -4.35 -3.47 7.97
CA LEU A 77 -3.52 -3.09 9.12
C LEU A 77 -4.35 -2.49 10.26
N SER A 78 -5.39 -1.72 9.93
CA SER A 78 -6.31 -1.17 10.94
C SER A 78 -7.16 -2.27 11.61
N GLU A 79 -7.63 -3.27 10.86
CA GLU A 79 -8.38 -4.41 11.42
C GLU A 79 -7.54 -5.24 12.39
N ARG A 80 -6.21 -5.28 12.19
CA ARG A 80 -5.26 -5.92 13.10
C ARG A 80 -4.79 -5.03 14.25
N GLY A 81 -5.29 -3.80 14.37
CA GLY A 81 -4.86 -2.85 15.41
C GLY A 81 -3.40 -2.41 15.27
N LEU A 82 -2.85 -2.51 14.05
CA LEU A 82 -1.48 -2.07 13.75
C LEU A 82 -1.44 -0.60 13.33
N VAL A 83 -2.57 -0.09 12.81
CA VAL A 83 -2.72 1.28 12.35
C VAL A 83 -4.01 1.88 12.94
N GLY A 84 -3.86 2.92 13.76
CA GLY A 84 -4.96 3.73 14.26
C GLY A 84 -5.30 4.85 13.28
N ARG A 85 -6.59 5.16 13.13
CA ARG A 85 -7.05 6.35 12.40
C ARG A 85 -7.44 7.42 13.41
N THR A 86 -6.93 8.64 13.23
CA THR A 86 -7.43 9.79 13.97
C THR A 86 -8.66 10.34 13.24
N SER A 87 -9.80 10.37 13.93
CA SER A 87 -11.04 10.86 13.33
C SER A 87 -10.90 12.32 12.92
N GLY A 88 -11.28 12.66 11.69
CA GLY A 88 -11.18 14.02 11.14
C GLY A 88 -9.86 14.33 10.42
N THR A 89 -8.87 13.43 10.41
CA THR A 89 -7.63 13.61 9.63
C THR A 89 -7.42 12.48 8.62
N ARG A 90 -6.53 12.72 7.64
CA ARG A 90 -6.06 11.68 6.69
C ARG A 90 -4.82 10.94 7.21
N GLU A 91 -4.37 11.28 8.42
CA GLU A 91 -3.18 10.72 9.03
C GLU A 91 -3.49 9.35 9.65
N VAL A 92 -2.49 8.49 9.62
CA VAL A 92 -2.52 7.16 10.22
C VAL A 92 -1.40 7.05 11.24
N THR A 93 -1.71 6.59 12.44
CA THR A 93 -0.70 6.39 13.50
C THR A 93 -0.33 4.92 13.58
N LEU A 94 0.96 4.63 13.47
CA LEU A 94 1.48 3.29 13.72
C LEU A 94 1.30 2.93 15.19
N GLN A 95 0.53 1.88 15.47
CA GLN A 95 0.29 1.38 16.83
C GLN A 95 1.33 0.31 17.24
N SER A 96 2.12 -0.18 16.29
CA SER A 96 3.24 -1.10 16.51
C SER A 96 4.26 -1.03 15.36
N SER A 97 5.39 -1.74 15.51
CA SER A 97 6.47 -1.73 14.51
C SER A 97 6.03 -2.37 13.19
N PRO A 98 6.27 -1.73 12.03
CA PRO A 98 6.00 -2.31 10.71
C PRO A 98 6.76 -3.62 10.40
N SER A 99 7.71 -4.05 11.21
CA SER A 99 8.44 -5.30 10.98
C SER A 99 7.68 -6.54 11.47
N SER A 100 6.68 -6.39 12.34
CA SER A 100 6.03 -7.52 13.04
C SER A 100 4.96 -8.27 12.24
N TRP A 101 4.66 -7.85 11.00
CA TRP A 101 3.64 -8.46 10.13
C TRP A 101 4.21 -9.11 8.87
N LEU A 102 5.52 -8.94 8.62
CA LEU A 102 6.26 -9.59 7.52
C LEU A 102 6.93 -10.90 7.94
N SER A 103 6.78 -11.31 9.21
CA SER A 103 7.30 -12.54 9.82
C SER A 103 6.25 -13.62 9.95
#